data_AF-A0A202E2B6-F1
#
_entry.id   AF-A0A202E2B6-F1
#
_cell.length_a   1.000
_cell.length_b   1.000
_cell.length_c   1.000
_cell.angle_alpha   90.00
_cell.angle_beta   90.00
_cell.angle_gamma   90.00
#
_symmetry.space_group_name_H-M   'P 1'
#
loop_
_entity.id
_entity.type
_entity.pdbx_description
1 polymer ?
#
loop_
_entity_poly.entity_id
_entity_poly.type
_entity_poly.pdbx_seq_one_letter_code
_entity_poly.pdbx_strand_id
1 'polypeptide(L)' 'MGFVRLTPLGGLGETGALNCMLYETQETAIVIDCGVTFPDQVLPGVNVIIPNFEILKRVKDKLQALVFT' A
#
# COMPACT_ATOMS: atom_id res chain seq x y z
N MET A 1 15.11 6.46 21.21
CA MET A 1 13.75 6.91 20.88
C MET A 1 13.38 6.25 19.55
N GLY A 2 12.28 5.51 19.49
CA GLY A 2 11.87 4.79 18.28
C GLY A 2 11.01 5.67 17.37
N PHE A 3 11.16 5.51 16.05
CA PHE A 3 10.32 6.17 15.05
C PHE A 3 9.53 5.11 14.27
N VAL A 4 8.29 5.45 13.91
CA VAL A 4 7.51 4.69 12.92
C VAL A 4 7.53 5.48 11.63
N ARG A 5 7.95 4.84 10.54
CA ARG A 5 7.80 5.39 9.20
C ARG A 5 6.48 4.94 8.62
N LEU A 6 5.69 5.89 8.14
CA LEU A 6 4.48 5.65 7.37
C LEU A 6 4.78 5.94 5.90
N THR A 7 4.40 5.03 5.02
CA THR A 7 4.57 5.21 3.56
C THR A 7 3.25 4.85 2.87
N PRO A 8 2.50 5.84 2.35
CA PRO A 8 1.34 5.59 1.52
C PRO A 8 1.77 4.85 0.25
N LEU A 9 1.13 3.72 -0.04
CA LEU A 9 1.31 2.94 -1.28
C LEU A 9 0.15 3.19 -2.27
N GLY A 10 -0.96 3.74 -1.78
CA GLY A 10 -2.10 4.22 -2.57
C GLY A 10 -3.15 4.91 -1.68
N GLY A 11 -4.08 5.64 -2.30
CA GLY A 11 -5.22 6.27 -1.62
C GLY A 11 -4.98 7.67 -1.04
N LEU A 12 -3.74 8.19 -1.06
CA LEU A 12 -3.46 9.56 -0.61
C LEU A 12 -3.64 10.56 -1.75
N GLY A 13 -4.62 11.47 -1.63
CA GLY A 13 -4.90 12.49 -2.65
C GLY A 13 -5.66 11.96 -3.87
N GLU A 14 -6.10 10.71 -3.83
CA GLU A 14 -6.88 10.04 -4.88
C GLU A 14 -8.32 9.85 -4.43
N THR A 15 -9.26 9.92 -5.38
CA THR A 15 -10.66 9.52 -5.12
C THR A 15 -10.82 8.08 -5.62
N GLY A 16 -10.82 7.10 -4.72
CA GLY A 16 -10.87 5.68 -5.10
C GLY A 16 -10.46 4.75 -3.97
N ALA A 17 -10.69 3.45 -4.13
CA ALA A 17 -10.43 2.43 -3.10
C ALA A 17 -8.99 1.88 -3.14
N LEU A 18 -7.99 2.70 -3.51
CA LEU A 18 -6.57 2.32 -3.58
C LEU A 18 -5.85 2.34 -2.21
N ASN A 19 -6.60 2.31 -1.11
CA ASN A 19 -6.04 2.40 0.24
C ASN A 19 -5.00 1.30 0.49
N CYS A 20 -3.77 1.71 0.72
CA CYS A 20 -2.70 0.82 1.10
C CYS A 20 -1.60 1.63 1.79
N MET A 21 -1.22 1.26 3.01
CA MET A 21 -0.22 1.98 3.77
C MET A 21 0.75 1.02 4.45
N LEU A 22 2.05 1.28 4.27
CA LEU A 22 3.12 0.59 4.97
C LEU A 22 3.47 1.33 6.26
N TYR A 23 3.45 0.62 7.37
CA TYR A 23 3.95 1.06 8.66
C TYR A 23 5.20 0.24 8.97
N GLU A 24 6.32 0.89 9.27
CA GLU A 24 7.55 0.15 9.59
C GLU A 24 8.42 0.83 10.65
N THR A 25 9.08 0.00 11.44
CA THR A 25 10.21 0.36 12.31
C THR A 25 11.49 -0.28 11.76
N GLN A 26 12.60 -0.24 12.49
CA GLN A 26 13.81 -0.99 12.10
C GLN A 26 13.58 -2.51 12.11
N GLU A 27 12.74 -3.02 13.02
CA GLU A 27 12.61 -4.45 13.31
C GLU A 27 11.34 -5.09 12.73
N THR A 28 10.29 -4.30 12.50
CA THR A 28 8.99 -4.83 12.05
C THR A 28 8.36 -3.95 10.99
N ALA A 29 7.48 -4.54 10.18
CA ALA A 29 6.62 -3.86 9.24
C ALA A 29 5.23 -4.50 9.20
N ILE A 30 4.20 -3.68 9.00
CA ILE A 30 2.84 -4.12 8.70
C ILE A 30 2.28 -3.30 7.54
N VAL A 31 1.36 -3.89 6.79
CA VAL A 31 0.58 -3.19 5.77
C VAL A 31 -0.87 -3.07 6.25
N ILE A 32 -1.44 -1.88 6.08
CA ILE A 32 -2.87 -1.62 6.29
C ILE A 32 -3.51 -1.49 4.91
N ASP A 33 -4.53 -2.32 4.68
CA ASP A 33 -5.26 -2.49 3.43
C ASP A 33 -4.40 -2.84 2.21
N CYS A 34 -5.10 -3.31 1.17
CA CYS A 34 -4.54 -3.61 -0.13
C CYS A 34 -5.61 -3.32 -1.18
N GLY A 35 -6.12 -2.09 -1.13
CA GLY A 35 -7.24 -1.64 -1.93
C GLY A 35 -6.95 -1.66 -3.43
N VAL A 36 -8.01 -1.76 -4.22
CA VAL A 36 -8.00 -1.79 -5.69
C VAL A 36 -8.96 -0.71 -6.18
N THR A 37 -8.57 0.05 -7.19
CA THR A 37 -9.52 0.97 -7.86
C THR A 37 -9.75 0.56 -9.30
N PHE A 38 -10.84 1.07 -9.87
CA PHE A 38 -11.16 0.93 -11.28
C PHE A 38 -10.60 2.12 -12.05
N PRO A 39 -10.09 1.89 -13.27
CA PRO A 39 -9.67 2.98 -14.14
C PRO A 39 -10.87 3.76 -14.67
N ASP A 40 -10.70 5.06 -14.85
CA ASP A 40 -11.63 5.87 -15.63
C ASP A 40 -11.54 5.54 -17.13
N GLN A 41 -12.39 6.17 -17.96
CA GLN A 41 -12.42 5.98 -19.42
C GLN A 41 -11.09 6.31 -20.14
N VAL A 42 -10.10 6.83 -19.42
CA VAL A 42 -8.79 7.26 -19.91
C VAL A 42 -7.81 6.08 -20.10
N LEU A 43 -8.10 4.90 -19.54
CA LEU A 43 -7.23 3.71 -19.67
C LEU A 43 -7.96 2.55 -20.37
N PRO A 44 -8.04 2.55 -21.72
CA PRO A 44 -8.68 1.49 -22.49
C PRO A 44 -8.03 0.13 -22.24
N GLY A 45 -8.84 -0.88 -21.94
CA GLY A 45 -8.40 -2.26 -21.74
C GLY A 45 -7.82 -2.56 -20.36
N VAL A 46 -7.68 -1.56 -19.47
CA VAL A 46 -7.32 -1.79 -18.07
C VAL A 46 -8.59 -2.16 -17.30
N ASN A 47 -8.52 -3.21 -16.47
CA ASN A 47 -9.65 -3.61 -15.63
C ASN A 47 -9.55 -3.08 -14.20
N VAL A 48 -8.35 -3.03 -13.63
CA VAL A 48 -8.10 -2.63 -12.25
C VAL A 48 -6.73 -1.96 -12.13
N ILE A 49 -6.60 -1.12 -11.12
CA ILE A 49 -5.35 -0.48 -10.71
C ILE A 49 -5.05 -0.92 -9.27
N ILE A 50 -3.79 -1.33 -9.03
CA ILE A 50 -3.31 -1.81 -7.73
C ILE A 50 -2.11 -0.97 -7.25
N PRO A 51 -1.81 -0.96 -5.94
CA PRO A 51 -0.63 -0.30 -5.40
C PRO A 51 0.67 -0.88 -5.95
N ASN A 52 1.72 -0.05 -6.00
CA ASN A 52 3.05 -0.53 -6.35
C ASN A 52 3.74 -1.18 -5.12
N PHE A 53 3.89 -2.50 -5.17
CA PHE A 53 4.47 -3.29 -4.08
C PHE A 53 6.00 -3.45 -4.13
N GLU A 54 6.72 -2.78 -5.04
CA GLU A 54 8.18 -2.90 -5.11
C GLU A 54 8.87 -2.57 -3.77
N ILE A 55 8.33 -1.61 -3.01
CA ILE A 55 8.86 -1.25 -1.69
C ILE A 55 8.71 -2.38 -0.65
N LEU A 56 7.72 -3.27 -0.80
CA LEU A 56 7.53 -4.40 0.11
C LEU A 56 8.69 -5.40 0.01
N LYS A 57 9.37 -5.48 -1.15
CA LYS A 57 10.57 -6.31 -1.30
C LYS A 57 11.69 -5.89 -0.35
N ARG A 58 11.82 -4.59 -0.03
CA ARG A 58 12.82 -4.06 0.92
C ARG A 58 12.54 -4.48 2.36
N VAL A 59 11.28 -4.67 2.72
CA VAL A 59 10.85 -4.96 4.10
C VAL A 59 10.39 -6.39 4.29
N LYS A 60 10.53 -7.24 3.27
CA LYS A 60 10.00 -8.60 3.20
C LYS A 60 10.33 -9.42 4.45
N ASP A 61 11.58 -9.38 4.91
CA ASP A 61 12.05 -10.21 6.02
C ASP A 61 11.50 -9.76 7.39
N LYS A 62 10.97 -8.53 7.47
CA LYS A 62 10.38 -7.98 8.69
C LYS A 62 8.87 -7.73 8.57
N LEU A 63 8.24 -8.05 7.45
CA LEU A 63 6.81 -7.89 7.24
C LEU A 63 6.04 -8.96 8.02
N GLN A 64 5.24 -8.54 9.01
CA GLN A 64 4.57 -9.45 9.93
C GLN A 64 3.06 -9.62 9.66
N ALA A 65 2.41 -8.62 9.05
CA ALA A 65 0.97 -8.66 8.86
C ALA A 65 0.47 -7.77 7.71
N LEU A 66 -0.67 -8.18 7.16
CA LEU A 66 -1.60 -7.36 6.39
C LEU A 66 -2.90 -7.25 7.20
N VAL A 67 -3.37 -6.04 7.44
CA VAL A 67 -4.59 -5.76 8.22
C VAL A 67 -5.62 -5.13 7.30
N PHE A 68 -6.86 -5.62 7.33
CA PHE A 68 -7.99 -5.03 6.61
C PHE A 68 -8.92 -4.32 7.61
N THR A 69 -9.38 -3.11 7.27
CA THR A 69 -10.35 -2.33 8.09
C THR A 69 -11.80 -2.68 7.82
#